data_AF-A0A224XVX3-F1
#
_entry.id   AF-A0A224XVX3-F1
#
_cell.length_a   1.000
_cell.length_b   1.000
_cell.length_c   1.000
_cell.angle_alpha   90.00
_cell.angle_beta   90.00
_cell.angle_gamma   90.00
#
_symmetry.space_group_name_H-M   'P 1'
#
loop_
_entity.id
_entity.type
_entity.pdbx_description
1 polymer ?
#
loop_
_entity_poly.entity_id
_entity_poly.type
_entity_poly.pdbx_seq_one_letter_code
_entity_poly.pdbx_strand_id
1 'polypeptide(L)'
;QEDECVICVNAKATMQTSPCGHRVVCRKCFVKTIQMAVSQRLLPLRCVICRAKILRLKQSGNTALPNSSSSWSMPPSSTHHHHHHHH
;
A
#
# COMPACT_ATOMS: atom_id res chain seq x y z
N GLN A 1 -7.26 -17.14 -14.64
CA GLN A 1 -8.36 -16.16 -14.70
C GLN A 1 -8.95 -15.85 -13.32
N GLU A 2 -9.00 -16.79 -12.37
CA GLU A 2 -9.68 -16.62 -11.07
C GLU A 2 -9.10 -15.57 -10.11
N ASP A 3 -7.89 -15.04 -10.38
CA ASP A 3 -7.18 -14.09 -9.52
C ASP A 3 -7.01 -12.72 -10.17
N GLU A 4 -7.72 -12.41 -11.24
CA GLU A 4 -7.57 -11.14 -11.97
C GLU A 4 -8.49 -10.04 -11.44
N CYS A 5 -8.01 -8.79 -11.48
CA CYS A 5 -8.80 -7.63 -11.10
C CYS A 5 -9.97 -7.44 -12.06
N VAL A 6 -11.20 -7.55 -11.56
CA VAL A 6 -12.42 -7.42 -12.37
C VAL A 6 -12.66 -6.02 -12.94
N ILE A 7 -11.91 -5.00 -12.47
CA ILE A 7 -12.05 -3.63 -12.96
C ILE A 7 -11.12 -3.34 -14.14
N CYS A 8 -9.86 -3.79 -14.07
CA CYS A 8 -8.86 -3.43 -15.09
C CYS A 8 -8.36 -4.61 -15.92
N VAL A 9 -8.57 -5.85 -15.49
CA VAL A 9 -8.17 -7.07 -16.23
C VAL A 9 -6.70 -7.02 -16.72
N ASN A 10 -5.84 -6.43 -15.87
CA ASN A 10 -4.44 -6.15 -16.18
C ASN A 10 -3.51 -6.45 -15.00
N ALA A 11 -4.08 -6.79 -13.84
CA ALA A 11 -3.35 -6.95 -12.59
C ALA A 11 -4.07 -7.95 -11.69
N LYS A 12 -3.31 -8.57 -10.79
CA LYS A 12 -3.85 -9.50 -9.80
C LYS A 12 -4.81 -8.80 -8.83
N ALA A 13 -5.93 -9.44 -8.53
CA ALA A 13 -6.82 -9.09 -7.45
C ALA A 13 -6.15 -9.37 -6.11
N THR A 14 -5.83 -8.32 -5.36
CA THR A 14 -5.07 -8.41 -4.11
C THR A 14 -5.81 -7.83 -2.91
N MET A 15 -6.90 -7.10 -3.13
CA MET A 15 -7.65 -6.45 -2.06
C MET A 15 -8.77 -7.35 -1.56
N GLN A 16 -8.57 -7.93 -0.37
CA GLN A 16 -9.58 -8.72 0.33
C GLN A 16 -10.44 -7.82 1.22
N THR A 17 -11.76 -8.01 1.14
CA THR A 17 -12.76 -7.25 1.90
C THR A 17 -13.23 -8.05 3.13
N SER A 18 -13.34 -7.39 4.28
CA SER A 18 -13.85 -7.99 5.53
C SER A 18 -15.19 -7.35 5.90
N PRO A 19 -16.20 -8.14 6.34
CA PRO A 19 -16.13 -9.54 6.76
C PRO A 19 -16.28 -10.60 5.65
N CYS A 20 -16.68 -10.22 4.44
CA CYS A 20 -17.13 -11.20 3.43
C CYS A 20 -16.03 -12.01 2.72
N GLY A 21 -14.75 -11.69 2.90
CA GLY A 21 -13.62 -12.46 2.37
C GLY A 21 -13.34 -12.29 0.87
N HIS A 22 -14.18 -11.60 0.10
CA HIS A 22 -14.01 -11.46 -1.35
C HIS A 22 -12.74 -10.68 -1.72
N ARG A 23 -12.00 -11.21 -2.70
CA ARG A 23 -10.76 -10.64 -3.26
C ARG A 23 -10.86 -10.57 -4.79
N VAL A 24 -11.38 -9.45 -5.31
CA VAL A 24 -11.70 -9.31 -6.75
C VAL A 24 -11.12 -8.05 -7.40
N VAL A 25 -10.46 -7.17 -6.63
CA VAL A 25 -9.92 -5.90 -7.14
C VAL A 25 -8.44 -5.77 -6.81
N CYS A 26 -7.65 -5.19 -7.72
CA CYS A 26 -6.26 -4.80 -7.44
C CYS A 26 -6.19 -3.54 -6.56
N ARG A 27 -5.03 -3.28 -5.96
CA ARG A 27 -4.82 -2.11 -5.10
C ARG A 27 -5.13 -0.78 -5.80
N LYS A 28 -4.64 -0.59 -7.03
CA LYS A 28 -4.78 0.67 -7.79
C LYS A 28 -6.25 0.98 -8.09
N CYS A 29 -7.01 0.01 -8.58
CA CYS A 29 -8.42 0.20 -8.87
C CYS A 29 -9.22 0.46 -7.59
N PHE A 30 -8.89 -0.25 -6.50
CA PHE A 30 -9.56 -0.05 -5.22
C PHE A 30 -9.35 1.36 -4.64
N VAL A 31 -8.15 1.95 -4.76
CA VAL A 31 -7.90 3.36 -4.36
C VAL A 31 -8.82 4.30 -5.12
N LYS A 32 -8.90 4.14 -6.45
CA LYS A 32 -9.77 4.98 -7.29
C LYS A 32 -11.24 4.83 -6.88
N THR A 33 -11.69 3.61 -6.59
CA THR A 33 -13.06 3.35 -6.11
C THR A 33 -13.34 4.10 -4.80
N ILE A 34 -12.43 4.07 -3.82
CA ILE A 34 -12.60 4.84 -2.59
C ILE A 34 -12.66 6.34 -2.90
N GLN A 35 -11.71 6.85 -3.68
CA GLN A 35 -11.63 8.28 -4.01
C GLN A 35 -12.94 8.77 -4.62
N MET A 36 -13.47 8.04 -5.60
CA MET A 36 -14.76 8.35 -6.22
C MET A 36 -15.92 8.32 -5.21
N ALA A 37 -16.01 7.28 -4.38
CA ALA A 37 -17.06 7.17 -3.38
C ALA A 37 -17.01 8.31 -2.35
N VAL A 38 -15.81 8.75 -1.97
CA VAL A 38 -15.64 9.91 -1.09
C VAL A 38 -16.11 11.20 -1.78
N SER A 39 -15.65 11.47 -3.00
CA SER A 39 -16.06 12.66 -3.76
C SER A 39 -17.57 12.73 -3.98
N GLN A 40 -18.22 11.58 -4.14
CA GLN A 40 -19.66 11.47 -4.34
C GLN A 40 -20.46 11.29 -3.03
N ARG A 41 -19.78 11.30 -1.86
CA ARG A 41 -20.39 11.07 -0.54
C ARG A 41 -21.16 9.74 -0.43
N LEU A 42 -20.71 8.70 -1.13
CA LEU A 42 -21.31 7.36 -1.21
C LEU A 42 -20.73 6.35 -0.20
N LEU A 43 -20.33 6.82 0.97
CA LEU A 43 -19.91 5.95 2.07
C LEU A 43 -21.15 5.50 2.87
N PRO A 44 -21.15 4.27 3.42
CA PRO A 44 -20.06 3.30 3.51
C PRO A 44 -19.93 2.42 2.26
N LEU A 45 -18.69 2.01 1.94
CA LEU A 45 -18.44 1.07 0.85
C LEU A 45 -19.08 -0.30 1.10
N ARG A 46 -19.53 -0.93 0.02
CA ARG A 46 -20.11 -2.28 0.01
C ARG A 46 -19.33 -3.17 -0.95
N CYS A 47 -19.23 -4.45 -0.61
CA CYS A 47 -18.58 -5.44 -1.46
C CYS A 47 -19.33 -5.58 -2.78
N VAL A 48 -18.62 -5.53 -3.91
CA VAL A 48 -19.24 -5.64 -5.25
C VAL A 48 -19.78 -7.03 -5.55
N ILE A 49 -19.37 -8.05 -4.80
CA ILE A 49 -19.85 -9.44 -4.99
C ILE A 49 -21.10 -9.72 -4.17
N CYS A 50 -21.08 -9.40 -2.87
CA CYS A 50 -22.13 -9.80 -1.92
C CYS A 50 -22.83 -8.64 -1.21
N ARG A 51 -22.49 -7.39 -1.55
CA ARG A 51 -23.07 -6.15 -0.98
C ARG A 51 -22.91 -5.94 0.54
N ALA A 52 -22.19 -6.84 1.22
CA ALA A 52 -21.83 -6.68 2.63
C ALA A 52 -21.08 -5.35 2.84
N LYS A 53 -21.37 -4.65 3.93
CA LYS A 53 -20.64 -3.45 4.33
C LYS A 53 -19.17 -3.81 4.53
N ILE A 54 -18.28 -3.08 3.87
CA ILE A 54 -16.84 -3.28 4.03
C ILE A 54 -16.41 -2.55 5.29
N LEU A 55 -15.84 -3.29 6.25
CA LEU A 55 -15.36 -2.75 7.52
C LEU A 55 -13.84 -2.65 7.55
N ARG A 56 -13.16 -3.64 6.97
CA ARG A 56 -11.69 -3.67 6.87
C ARG A 56 -11.25 -4.21 5.53
N LEU A 57 -10.03 -3.87 5.17
CA LEU A 57 -9.40 -4.29 3.93
C LEU A 57 -8.05 -4.92 4.26
N LYS A 58 -7.73 -6.03 3.59
CA LYS A 58 -6.45 -6.70 3.71
C LYS A 58 -5.86 -6.84 2.31
N GLN A 59 -4.62 -6.40 2.12
CA GLN A 59 -3.90 -6.63 0.87
C GLN A 59 -3.15 -7.96 0.98
N SER A 60 -3.50 -8.94 0.15
CA SER A 60 -2.77 -10.22 0.05
C SER A 60 -1.72 -10.13 -1.06
N GLY A 61 -0.46 -9.95 -0.69
CA GLY A 61 0.68 -9.93 -1.59
C GLY A 61 1.88 -9.28 -0.90
N ASN A 62 3.01 -9.99 -0.87
CA ASN A 62 4.25 -9.58 -0.20
C ASN A 62 4.53 -8.10 -0.41
N THR A 63 4.56 -7.36 0.69
CA THR A 63 5.30 -6.11 0.82
C THR A 63 6.79 -6.39 0.61
N ALA A 64 7.21 -6.56 -0.64
CA ALA A 64 8.45 -5.93 -1.05
C ALA A 64 8.07 -4.47 -1.33
N LEU A 65 8.23 -3.61 -0.32
CA LEU A 65 8.27 -2.18 -0.58
C LEU A 65 9.33 -1.96 -1.67
N PRO A 66 9.12 -1.12 -2.71
CA PRO A 66 10.26 -0.42 -3.25
C PRO A 66 10.81 0.40 -2.09
N ASN A 67 11.97 -0.01 -1.57
CA ASN A 67 12.76 0.74 -0.62
C ASN A 67 13.18 2.05 -1.30
N SER A 68 12.28 3.03 -1.34
CA SER A 68 12.64 4.43 -1.57
C SER A 68 13.18 5.02 -0.27
N SER A 69 14.20 4.36 0.27
CA SER A 69 15.14 4.99 1.18
C SER A 69 16.08 5.77 0.29
N SER A 70 15.76 7.03 0.01
CA SER A 70 16.77 7.98 -0.43
C SER A 70 17.75 8.12 0.72
N SER A 71 18.79 7.26 0.77
CA SER A 71 19.92 7.41 1.67
C SER A 71 20.66 8.68 1.26
N TRP A 72 20.33 9.79 1.90
CA TRP A 72 21.21 10.96 1.92
C TRP A 72 22.40 10.60 2.81
N SER A 73 23.45 10.05 2.19
CA SER A 73 24.73 9.81 2.84
C SER A 73 25.36 11.17 3.18
N MET A 74 25.17 11.63 4.41
CA MET A 74 25.97 12.73 4.96
C MET A 74 27.38 12.18 5.28
N PRO A 75 28.46 12.75 4.74
CA PRO A 75 29.80 12.34 5.11
C PRO A 75 30.04 12.68 6.60
N PRO A 76 30.70 11.80 7.38
CA PRO A 76 31.04 12.12 8.76
C PRO A 76 32.03 13.28 8.77
N SER A 77 31.70 14.33 9.52
CA SER A 77 32.62 15.41 9.88
C SER A 77 33.77 14.84 10.70
N SER A 78 34.96 14.75 10.11
CA SER A 78 36.20 14.33 10.77
C SER A 78 36.51 15.26 11.95
N THR A 79 36.27 14.81 13.18
CA THR A 79 36.77 15.46 14.40
C THR A 79 38.24 15.09 14.60
N HIS A 80 39.14 15.97 14.15
CA HIS A 80 40.59 15.89 14.34
C HIS A 80 40.95 15.99 15.83
N HIS A 81 41.31 14.87 16.47
CA HIS A 81 41.90 14.87 17.82
C HIS A 81 43.42 15.02 17.70
N HIS A 82 43.95 16.17 18.13
CA HIS A 82 45.39 16.39 18.31
C HIS A 82 45.88 15.60 19.53
N HIS A 83 46.85 14.69 19.35
CA HIS A 83 47.66 14.13 20.43
C HIS A 83 48.97 14.92 20.52
N HIS A 84 49.17 15.63 21.63
CA HIS A 84 50.41 16.34 21.94
C HIS A 84 51.37 15.38 22.66
N HIS A 85 52.49 15.01 22.03
CA HIS A 85 53.57 14.26 22.68
C HIS A 85 54.55 15.25 23.31
N HIS A 86 54.74 15.18 24.62
CA HIS A 86 55.81 15.86 25.35
C HIS A 86 57.11 15.04 25.19
N HIS A 87 58.18 15.73 24.81
CA HIS A 87 59.57 15.34 25.03
C HIS A 87 60.22 16.36 25.97
#